data_AF-A0A353CX37-F1
#
_entry.id   AF-A0A353CX37-F1
#
_cell.length_a   1.000
_cell.length_b   1.000
_cell.length_c   1.000
_cell.angle_alpha   90.00
_cell.angle_beta   90.00
_cell.angle_gamma   90.00
#
_symmetry.space_group_name_H-M   'P 1'
#
loop_
_entity.id
_entity.type
_entity.pdbx_description
1 polymer ?
#
loop_
_entity_poly.entity_id
_entity_poly.type
_entity_poly.pdbx_seq_one_letter_code
_entity_poly.pdbx_strand_id
1 'polypeptide(L)'
;MVKEIRLPCQPSQIRICKWSFPYVSFHTPNAEEAATRLLHFSKKQGRWVSVTWRELQQMVVLEKLKSPADSGSGIFQFGDAFVRTGIKELVRSGFIQTRIDAGEESFFPSHKLIRMIKQLQKIQD
;
A
#
# COMPACT_ATOMS: atom_id res chain seq x y z
N MET A 1 -11.22 19.78 -1.33
CA MET A 1 -10.45 19.87 -0.07
C MET A 1 -10.06 18.44 0.34
N VAL A 2 -8.78 18.06 0.21
CA VAL A 2 -8.33 16.70 0.54
C VAL A 2 -8.33 16.57 2.06
N LYS A 3 -9.29 15.82 2.63
CA LYS A 3 -9.35 15.59 4.09
C LYS A 3 -8.12 14.77 4.49
N GLU A 4 -7.22 15.39 5.25
CA GLU A 4 -6.11 14.71 5.91
C GLU A 4 -6.67 13.64 6.85
N ILE A 5 -6.37 12.38 6.56
CA ILE A 5 -6.80 11.25 7.37
C ILE A 5 -5.73 11.06 8.44
N ARG A 6 -6.07 11.36 9.69
CA ARG A 6 -5.20 11.00 10.82
C ARG A 6 -5.28 9.49 11.00
N LEU A 7 -4.21 8.78 10.65
CA LEU A 7 -4.04 7.37 10.94
C LEU A 7 -3.16 7.19 12.21
N PRO A 8 -3.20 6.02 12.87
CA PRO A 8 -2.58 5.78 14.18
C PRO A 8 -1.06 5.96 14.30
N CYS A 9 -0.33 6.14 13.20
CA CYS A 9 1.09 6.48 13.18
C CYS A 9 1.42 7.22 11.88
N GLN A 10 2.60 7.81 11.80
CA GLN A 10 3.14 8.40 10.57
C GLN A 10 3.66 7.32 9.61
N PRO A 11 3.61 7.55 8.27
CA PRO A 11 4.16 6.60 7.30
C PRO A 11 5.65 6.31 7.49
N SER A 12 6.42 7.26 8.04
CA SER A 12 7.84 7.08 8.31
C SER A 12 8.11 6.01 9.38
N GLN A 13 7.17 5.82 10.32
CA GLN A 13 7.29 4.88 11.44
C GLN A 13 7.11 3.42 11.01
N ILE A 14 6.41 3.15 9.91
CA ILE A 14 6.22 1.78 9.41
C ILE A 14 7.45 1.31 8.62
N ARG A 15 7.88 0.08 8.85
CA ARG A 15 8.90 -0.61 8.04
C ARG A 15 8.21 -1.28 6.87
N ILE A 16 8.80 -1.12 5.68
CA ILE A 16 8.28 -1.69 4.43
C ILE A 16 9.42 -2.46 3.79
N CYS A 17 9.32 -3.78 3.87
CA CYS A 17 10.25 -4.75 3.32
C CYS A 17 9.42 -5.86 2.64
N LYS A 18 10.03 -6.62 1.74
CA LYS A 18 9.43 -7.86 1.22
C LYS A 18 9.04 -8.77 2.40
N TRP A 19 7.84 -9.33 2.43
CA TRP A 19 7.34 -10.19 3.53
C TRP A 19 7.17 -9.50 4.89
N SER A 20 7.08 -8.16 4.92
CA SER A 20 6.85 -7.44 6.19
C SER A 20 5.48 -7.70 6.80
N PHE A 21 4.57 -8.25 5.99
CA PHE A 21 3.25 -8.63 6.43
C PHE A 21 3.23 -10.15 6.44
N PRO A 22 3.01 -10.79 7.61
CA PRO A 22 2.84 -12.22 7.66
C PRO A 22 1.74 -12.63 6.67
N TYR A 23 1.96 -13.70 5.89
CA TYR A 23 0.97 -14.27 4.97
C TYR A 23 -0.41 -14.46 5.61
N VAL A 24 -0.43 -14.73 6.93
CA VAL A 24 -1.65 -14.84 7.76
C VAL A 24 -2.48 -13.56 7.87
N SER A 25 -1.94 -12.39 7.56
CA SER A 25 -2.63 -11.10 7.70
C SER A 25 -3.47 -10.71 6.48
N PHE A 26 -3.07 -11.12 5.28
CA PHE A 26 -3.76 -10.76 4.03
C PHE A 26 -4.28 -11.96 3.22
N HIS A 27 -3.89 -13.18 3.60
CA HIS A 27 -4.31 -14.45 3.01
C HIS A 27 -3.92 -14.69 1.54
N THR A 28 -3.44 -13.67 0.82
CA THR A 28 -2.96 -13.79 -0.57
C THR A 28 -1.70 -12.96 -0.82
N PRO A 29 -0.80 -13.40 -1.72
CA PRO A 29 0.34 -12.60 -2.17
C PRO A 29 -0.09 -11.30 -2.90
N ASN A 30 -1.27 -11.32 -3.52
CA ASN A 30 -1.82 -10.18 -4.27
C ASN A 30 -2.12 -9.01 -3.32
N ALA A 31 -2.82 -9.31 -2.23
CA ALA A 31 -3.17 -8.34 -1.21
C ALA A 31 -1.91 -7.81 -0.51
N GLU A 32 -0.93 -8.65 -0.21
CA GLU A 32 0.33 -8.19 0.35
C GLU A 32 1.05 -7.18 -0.56
N GLU A 33 1.20 -7.51 -1.85
CA GLU A 33 1.81 -6.63 -2.85
C GLU A 33 1.07 -5.29 -2.94
N ALA A 34 -0.26 -5.33 -3.06
CA ALA A 34 -1.10 -4.14 -3.18
C ALA A 34 -0.99 -3.23 -1.94
N ALA A 35 -1.07 -3.80 -0.74
CA ALA A 35 -0.89 -3.06 0.51
C ALA A 35 0.51 -2.43 0.56
N THR A 36 1.55 -3.20 0.24
CA THR A 36 2.94 -2.75 0.25
C THR A 36 3.15 -1.55 -0.67
N ARG A 37 2.56 -1.56 -1.87
CA ARG A 37 2.66 -0.44 -2.83
C ARG A 37 2.05 0.85 -2.27
N LEU A 38 0.84 0.75 -1.73
CA LEU A 38 0.13 1.91 -1.17
C LEU A 38 0.86 2.51 0.04
N LEU A 39 1.33 1.65 0.95
CA LEU A 39 2.09 2.08 2.12
C LEU A 39 3.42 2.72 1.71
N HIS A 40 4.10 2.14 0.71
CA HIS A 40 5.36 2.68 0.20
C HIS A 40 5.17 4.04 -0.47
N PHE A 41 4.07 4.23 -1.20
CA PHE A 41 3.73 5.51 -1.79
C PHE A 41 3.51 6.58 -0.70
N SER A 42 2.69 6.28 0.32
CA SER A 42 2.51 7.18 1.47
C SER A 42 3.82 7.49 2.20
N LYS A 43 4.69 6.48 2.36
CA LYS A 43 6.01 6.66 2.98
C LYS A 43 6.91 7.60 2.17
N LYS A 44 6.92 7.48 0.84
CA LYS A 44 7.67 8.40 -0.04
C LYS A 44 7.15 9.83 0.01
N GLN A 45 5.85 10.01 0.18
CA GLN A 45 5.23 11.34 0.29
C GLN A 45 5.35 11.94 1.71
N GLY A 46 5.82 11.17 2.69
CA GLY A 46 5.94 11.61 4.09
C GLY A 46 4.61 11.77 4.83
N ARG A 47 3.48 11.44 4.19
CA ARG A 47 2.12 11.56 4.74
C ARG A 47 1.20 10.50 4.15
N TRP A 48 0.12 10.16 4.85
CA TRP A 48 -0.89 9.24 4.31
C TRP A 48 -1.63 9.89 3.15
N VAL A 49 -1.58 9.23 2.00
CA VAL A 49 -2.24 9.72 0.78
C VAL A 49 -3.10 8.61 0.18
N SER A 50 -4.13 9.03 -0.52
CA SER A 50 -4.86 8.16 -1.45
C SER A 50 -4.07 8.00 -2.73
N VAL A 51 -4.21 6.84 -3.37
CA VAL A 51 -3.54 6.49 -4.63
C VAL A 51 -4.60 6.03 -5.61
N THR A 52 -4.59 6.60 -6.81
CA THR A 52 -5.51 6.26 -7.91
C THR A 52 -5.06 4.99 -8.64
N TRP A 53 -5.95 4.44 -9.47
CA TRP A 53 -5.56 3.37 -10.39
C TRP A 53 -4.42 3.77 -11.33
N ARG A 54 -4.45 5.01 -11.83
CA ARG A 54 -3.42 5.53 -12.74
C ARG A 54 -2.06 5.56 -12.06
N GLU A 55 -1.99 6.04 -10.82
CA GLU A 55 -0.75 6.09 -10.05
C GLU A 55 -0.23 4.67 -9.73
N LEU A 56 -1.11 3.75 -9.33
CA LEU A 56 -0.72 2.34 -9.12
C LEU A 56 -0.11 1.71 -10.39
N GLN A 57 -0.72 1.96 -11.56
CA GLN A 57 -0.19 1.49 -12.84
C GLN A 57 1.16 2.11 -13.17
N GLN A 58 1.32 3.42 -12.95
CA GLN A 58 2.60 4.10 -13.14
C GLN A 58 3.70 3.51 -12.25
N MET A 59 3.39 3.16 -11.00
CA MET A 59 4.35 2.49 -10.11
C MET A 59 4.83 1.16 -10.68
N VAL A 60 3.91 0.32 -11.20
CA VAL A 60 4.25 -0.97 -11.83
C VAL A 60 5.14 -0.76 -13.07
N VAL A 61 4.82 0.23 -13.91
CA VAL A 61 5.62 0.54 -15.11
C VAL A 61 7.00 1.05 -14.74
N LEU A 62 7.09 2.02 -13.82
CA LEU A 62 8.36 2.59 -13.38
C LEU A 62 9.27 1.56 -12.73
N GLU A 63 8.72 0.55 -12.05
CA GLU A 63 9.50 -0.56 -11.50
C GLU A 63 10.07 -1.46 -12.59
N LYS A 64 9.32 -1.76 -13.65
CA LYS A 64 9.81 -2.54 -14.80
C LYS A 64 10.93 -1.83 -15.57
N LEU A 65 10.95 -0.50 -15.52
CA LEU A 65 11.97 0.33 -16.17
C LEU A 65 13.24 0.49 -15.34
N LYS A 66 13.25 0.09 -14.06
CA LYS A 66 14.47 0.11 -13.24
C LYS A 66 15.42 -1.00 -13.70
N SER A 67 16.70 -0.66 -13.79
CA SER A 67 17.73 -1.65 -14.08
C SER A 67 17.76 -2.73 -12.96
N PRO A 68 18.17 -3.98 -13.25
CA PRO A 68 18.33 -5.02 -12.23
C PRO A 68 19.23 -4.58 -11.05
N ALA A 69 20.19 -3.67 -11.29
CA ALA A 69 21.06 -3.09 -10.28
C ALA A 69 20.34 -2.04 -9.39
N ASP A 70 19.40 -1.27 -9.96
CA ASP A 70 18.57 -0.27 -9.25
C ASP A 70 17.28 -0.87 -8.65
N SER A 71 17.03 -2.16 -8.90
CA SER A 71 15.91 -2.94 -8.38
C SER A 71 16.04 -3.27 -6.89
N GLY A 72 17.03 -2.68 -6.20
CA GLY A 72 17.64 -3.07 -4.92
C GLY A 72 16.77 -3.13 -3.67
N SER A 73 15.45 -3.24 -3.79
CA SER A 73 14.60 -3.59 -2.65
C SER A 73 13.94 -4.97 -2.78
N GLY A 74 13.70 -5.47 -4.00
CA GLY A 74 12.95 -6.71 -4.23
C GLY A 74 11.55 -6.75 -3.59
N ILE A 75 11.03 -5.58 -3.15
CA ILE A 75 9.80 -5.43 -2.38
C ILE A 75 8.57 -5.75 -3.21
N PHE A 76 8.62 -5.47 -4.52
CA PHE A 76 7.53 -5.66 -5.45
C PHE A 76 7.85 -6.76 -6.44
N GLN A 77 6.92 -7.69 -6.63
CA GLN A 77 7.15 -8.88 -7.45
C GLN A 77 6.06 -9.12 -8.50
N PHE A 78 4.90 -8.45 -8.38
CA PHE A 78 3.75 -8.75 -9.23
C PHE A 78 3.33 -7.58 -10.12
N GLY A 79 2.81 -7.90 -11.30
CA GLY A 79 2.32 -6.93 -12.29
C GLY A 79 0.89 -6.43 -12.03
N ASP A 80 0.40 -5.56 -12.91
CA ASP A 80 -0.87 -4.81 -12.74
C ASP A 80 -2.08 -5.69 -12.39
N ALA A 81 -2.24 -6.84 -13.05
CA ALA A 81 -3.36 -7.75 -12.81
C ALA A 81 -3.42 -8.28 -11.37
N PHE A 82 -2.25 -8.57 -10.78
CA PHE A 82 -2.13 -9.04 -9.40
C PHE A 82 -2.41 -7.90 -8.42
N VAL A 83 -1.88 -6.71 -8.68
CA VAL A 83 -2.13 -5.50 -7.87
C VAL A 83 -3.63 -5.18 -7.85
N ARG A 84 -4.30 -5.19 -9.02
CA ARG A 84 -5.75 -4.98 -9.13
C ARG A 84 -6.54 -5.98 -8.31
N THR A 85 -6.16 -7.25 -8.37
CA THR A 85 -6.79 -8.32 -7.57
C THR A 85 -6.60 -8.07 -6.08
N GLY A 86 -5.38 -7.74 -5.66
CA GLY A 86 -5.04 -7.44 -4.27
C GLY A 86 -5.81 -6.25 -3.70
N ILE A 87 -5.95 -5.16 -4.46
CA ILE A 87 -6.76 -4.00 -4.06
C ILE A 87 -8.22 -4.43 -3.82
N LYS A 88 -8.82 -5.20 -4.73
CA LYS A 88 -10.21 -5.68 -4.56
C LYS A 88 -10.36 -6.53 -3.30
N GLU A 89 -9.41 -7.42 -3.03
CA GLU A 89 -9.41 -8.28 -1.84
C GLU A 89 -9.29 -7.45 -0.54
N LEU A 90 -8.41 -6.46 -0.52
CA LEU A 90 -8.19 -5.57 0.62
C LEU A 90 -9.35 -4.62 0.89
N VAL A 91 -10.03 -4.14 -0.17
CA VAL A 91 -11.26 -3.35 -0.04
C VAL A 91 -12.36 -4.22 0.55
N ARG A 92 -12.57 -5.43 0.02
CA ARG A 92 -13.57 -6.38 0.52
C ARG A 92 -13.35 -6.76 1.99
N SER A 93 -12.09 -6.84 2.42
CA SER A 93 -11.71 -7.18 3.81
C SER A 93 -11.57 -5.96 4.74
N GLY A 94 -11.79 -4.74 4.23
CA GLY A 94 -11.76 -3.50 5.01
C GLY A 94 -10.37 -3.01 5.41
N PHE A 95 -9.30 -3.55 4.82
CA PHE A 95 -7.93 -3.08 5.04
C PHE A 95 -7.58 -1.87 4.17
N ILE A 96 -8.27 -1.69 3.05
CA ILE A 96 -8.22 -0.48 2.23
C ILE A 96 -9.61 0.15 2.20
N GLN A 97 -9.64 1.47 2.18
CA GLN A 97 -10.84 2.26 1.93
C GLN A 97 -10.76 2.88 0.53
N THR A 98 -11.92 3.00 -0.10
CA THR A 98 -12.09 3.66 -1.40
C THR A 98 -12.68 5.05 -1.22
N ARG A 99 -12.26 5.97 -2.09
CA ARG A 99 -12.87 7.30 -2.27
C ARG A 99 -13.07 7.54 -3.74
N ILE A 100 -14.14 8.24 -4.08
CA ILE A 100 -14.36 8.74 -5.43
C ILE A 100 -14.26 10.25 -5.33
N ASP A 101 -13.18 10.80 -5.90
CA ASP A 101 -12.91 12.24 -5.93
C ASP A 101 -12.84 12.66 -7.40
N ALA A 102 -13.66 13.66 -7.79
CA ALA A 102 -13.73 14.16 -9.17
C ALA A 102 -13.94 13.08 -10.26
N GLY A 103 -14.66 12.00 -9.91
CA GLY A 103 -14.92 10.87 -10.83
C GLY A 103 -13.79 9.85 -10.91
N GLU A 104 -12.71 10.02 -10.15
CA GLU A 104 -11.60 9.07 -10.07
C GLU A 104 -11.64 8.30 -8.75
N GLU A 105 -11.54 6.97 -8.84
CA GLU A 105 -11.44 6.10 -7.68
C GLU A 105 -10.01 6.11 -7.13
N SER A 106 -9.89 6.29 -5.83
CA SER A 106 -8.62 6.26 -5.12
C SER A 106 -8.68 5.38 -3.88
N PHE A 107 -7.53 4.83 -3.51
CA PHE A 107 -7.34 3.83 -2.47
C PHE A 107 -6.45 4.37 -1.37
N PHE A 108 -6.84 4.17 -0.12
CA PHE A 108 -6.02 4.59 1.01
C PHE A 108 -6.04 3.55 2.14
N PRO A 109 -4.94 3.44 2.92
CA PRO A 109 -4.89 2.52 4.06
C PRO A 109 -5.98 2.83 5.09
N SER A 110 -6.68 1.80 5.56
CA SER A 110 -7.66 1.96 6.63
C SER A 110 -6.99 2.00 8.00
N HIS A 111 -7.72 2.49 9.02
CA HIS A 111 -7.29 2.38 10.42
C HIS A 111 -7.02 0.92 10.83
N LYS A 112 -7.81 -0.03 10.32
CA LYS A 112 -7.65 -1.46 10.60
C LYS A 112 -6.29 -1.95 10.12
N LEU A 113 -5.91 -1.58 8.89
CA LEU A 113 -4.61 -1.90 8.33
C LEU A 113 -3.48 -1.31 9.16
N ILE A 114 -3.51 -0.01 9.43
CA ILE A 114 -2.42 0.63 10.18
C ILE A 114 -2.30 0.09 11.61
N ARG A 115 -3.41 -0.16 12.31
CA ARG A 115 -3.38 -0.79 13.65
C ARG A 115 -2.71 -2.17 13.62
N MET A 116 -3.08 -3.00 12.65
CA MET A 116 -2.47 -4.32 12.47
C MET A 116 -0.95 -4.21 12.27
N ILE A 117 -0.51 -3.27 11.42
CA ILE A 117 0.92 -3.05 11.16
C ILE A 117 1.64 -2.56 12.43
N LYS A 118 1.05 -1.60 13.16
CA LYS A 118 1.63 -1.12 14.43
C LYS A 118 1.84 -2.27 15.42
N GLN A 119 0.86 -3.16 15.55
CA GLN A 119 0.96 -4.33 16.43
C GLN A 119 2.07 -5.28 15.98
N LEU A 120 2.09 -5.64 14.69
CA LEU A 120 3.10 -6.54 14.13
C LEU A 120 4.53 -6.01 14.27
N GLN A 121 4.69 -4.70 14.08
CA GLN A 121 5.99 -4.03 14.10
C GLN A 121 6.36 -3.43 15.46
N LYS A 122 5.50 -3.62 16.48
CA LYS A 122 5.67 -3.08 17.84
C LYS A 122 5.92 -1.56 17.86
N ILE A 123 5.20 -0.83 17.02
CA ILE A 123 5.28 0.64 16.92
C ILE A 123 4.46 1.24 18.07
N GLN A 124 5.10 2.05 18.92
CA GLN A 124 4.46 2.77 20.02
C GLN A 124 3.67 4.00 19.50
N ASP A 125 2.76 4.52 20.32
CA ASP A 125 1.98 5.74 20.03
C ASP A 125 2.85 7.01 20.12
#